data_AF-A0A0K2RCE2-F1
#
_entry.id   AF-A0A0K2RCE2-F1
#
_cell.length_a   1.000
_cell.length_b   1.000
_cell.length_c   1.000
_cell.angle_alpha   90.00
_cell.angle_beta   90.00
_cell.angle_gamma   90.00
#
_symmetry.space_group_name_H-M   'P 1'
#
loop_
_entity.id
_entity.type
_entity.pdbx_description
1 polymer ?
#
loop_
_entity_poly.entity_id
_entity_poly.type
_entity_poly.pdbx_seq_one_letter_code
_entity_poly.pdbx_strand_id
1 'polypeptide(L)'
;MGARGTHHAYEDVDYISCHAYYEEKNGDLDSFLASATDMDHFIESVVATADHVKAVNGSAKTINISFDEWNVWYLERFHNVDKIEGLDNWPKAPRLLEDTYSVADAVVFGNLLISLLKHADRVTSASLAQLVNVIAPIMTEPGGPAWKQTTFFPFALTSKLAKGVALDVRLDADKYSTDAYGAVPLIDAVATYDADAAATSVFLVNRSRTEEATVTIDLTALDSAIVLDAQTLSDADVYAKNTLNDPNRVGCTRIRVP
;
A
#
# COMPACT_ATOMS: atom_id res chain seq x y z
N MET A 1 -13.44 14.12 4.52
CA MET A 1 -14.42 15.21 4.23
C MET A 1 -15.04 14.96 2.86
N GLY A 2 -16.37 15.01 2.68
CA GLY A 2 -16.98 14.87 1.34
C GLY A 2 -16.98 16.18 0.53
N ALA A 3 -17.31 16.13 -0.76
CA ALA A 3 -17.30 17.28 -1.71
C ALA A 3 -17.95 18.58 -1.19
N ARG A 4 -18.99 18.49 -0.35
CA ARG A 4 -19.64 19.66 0.28
C ARG A 4 -18.74 20.36 1.30
N GLY A 5 -17.96 19.60 2.08
CA GLY A 5 -17.03 20.16 3.07
C GLY A 5 -15.93 20.99 2.41
N THR A 6 -15.38 20.47 1.31
CA THR A 6 -14.33 21.13 0.53
C THR A 6 -14.81 22.43 -0.10
N HIS A 7 -16.07 22.53 -0.53
CA HIS A 7 -16.63 23.78 -1.06
C HIS A 7 -16.71 24.89 0.01
N HIS A 8 -17.09 24.56 1.25
CA HIS A 8 -17.28 25.57 2.30
C HIS A 8 -15.97 26.06 2.92
N ALA A 9 -14.96 25.20 3.00
CA ALA A 9 -13.70 25.48 3.68
C ALA A 9 -12.51 25.61 2.72
N TYR A 10 -12.75 25.70 1.40
CA TYR A 10 -11.71 25.59 0.38
C TYR A 10 -10.51 26.49 0.65
N GLU A 11 -10.75 27.76 1.02
CA GLU A 11 -9.69 28.75 1.25
C GLU A 11 -8.92 28.50 2.56
N ASP A 12 -9.50 27.78 3.52
CA ASP A 12 -8.95 27.58 4.86
C ASP A 12 -8.24 26.24 5.05
N VAL A 13 -8.29 25.34 4.06
CA VAL A 13 -7.68 24.00 4.13
C VAL A 13 -6.69 23.75 3.00
N ASP A 14 -5.72 22.87 3.23
CA ASP A 14 -4.71 22.48 2.22
C ASP A 14 -4.88 21.04 1.73
N TYR A 15 -5.58 20.22 2.52
CA TYR A 15 -5.70 18.78 2.32
C TYR A 15 -7.14 18.28 2.39
N ILE A 16 -7.42 17.23 1.63
CA ILE A 16 -8.58 16.36 1.83
C ILE A 16 -8.11 14.98 2.31
N SER A 17 -8.74 14.46 3.36
CA SER A 17 -8.42 13.13 3.89
C SER A 17 -9.00 12.01 3.02
N CYS A 18 -8.26 10.90 2.92
CA CYS A 18 -8.61 9.71 2.16
C CYS A 18 -8.34 8.46 3.01
N HIS A 19 -9.35 7.59 3.10
CA HIS A 19 -9.34 6.41 3.95
C HIS A 19 -9.71 5.20 3.10
N ALA A 20 -8.84 4.18 3.02
CA ALA A 20 -9.13 2.96 2.27
C ALA A 20 -8.52 1.72 2.93
N TYR A 21 -9.35 0.70 3.14
CA TYR A 21 -8.95 -0.57 3.72
C TYR A 21 -9.35 -1.71 2.79
N TYR A 22 -8.44 -2.68 2.65
CA TYR A 22 -8.61 -3.79 1.73
C TYR A 22 -8.56 -5.12 2.49
N GLU A 23 -9.32 -6.10 2.04
CA GLU A 23 -9.32 -7.47 2.57
C GLU A 23 -9.70 -8.46 1.46
N GLU A 24 -9.25 -9.71 1.60
CA GLU A 24 -9.75 -10.81 0.78
C GLU A 24 -11.20 -11.12 1.16
N LYS A 25 -12.11 -11.10 0.18
CA LYS A 25 -13.55 -11.33 0.39
C LYS A 25 -13.98 -12.59 -0.31
N ASN A 26 -14.76 -13.44 0.36
CA ASN A 26 -15.35 -14.65 -0.22
C ASN A 26 -14.34 -15.62 -0.88
N GLY A 27 -13.07 -15.59 -0.48
CA GLY A 27 -12.01 -16.40 -1.09
C GLY A 27 -11.48 -15.88 -2.43
N ASP A 28 -11.85 -14.65 -2.82
CA ASP A 28 -11.40 -14.01 -4.06
C ASP A 28 -10.04 -13.32 -3.87
N LEU A 29 -9.00 -14.15 -3.84
CA LEU A 29 -7.61 -13.70 -3.76
C LEU A 29 -7.17 -12.90 -5.00
N ASP A 30 -7.73 -13.19 -6.18
CA ASP A 30 -7.35 -12.54 -7.43
C ASP A 30 -7.75 -11.06 -7.44
N SER A 31 -8.96 -10.74 -6.99
CA SER A 31 -9.36 -9.35 -6.75
C SER A 31 -8.56 -8.73 -5.61
N PHE A 32 -8.29 -9.45 -4.52
CA PHE A 32 -7.50 -8.89 -3.42
C PHE A 32 -6.09 -8.46 -3.87
N LEU A 33 -5.40 -9.28 -4.67
CA LEU A 33 -4.10 -8.95 -5.27
C LEU A 33 -4.16 -7.73 -6.21
N ALA A 34 -5.34 -7.40 -6.73
CA ALA A 34 -5.60 -6.23 -7.58
C ALA A 34 -6.14 -5.01 -6.82
N SER A 35 -6.14 -4.99 -5.49
CA SER A 35 -6.72 -3.90 -4.67
C SER A 35 -6.21 -2.49 -5.04
N ALA A 36 -4.96 -2.38 -5.51
CA ALA A 36 -4.40 -1.10 -5.95
C ALA A 36 -5.16 -0.49 -7.14
N THR A 37 -5.84 -1.29 -7.97
CA THR A 37 -6.70 -0.77 -9.06
C THR A 37 -7.88 0.04 -8.53
N ASP A 38 -8.47 -0.36 -7.40
CA ASP A 38 -9.47 0.44 -6.71
C ASP A 38 -8.86 1.69 -6.07
N MET A 39 -7.68 1.57 -5.46
CA MET A 39 -6.98 2.69 -4.84
C MET A 39 -6.64 3.79 -5.85
N ASP A 40 -6.13 3.43 -7.02
CA ASP A 40 -5.84 4.35 -8.13
C ASP A 40 -7.12 5.11 -8.53
N HIS A 41 -8.21 4.37 -8.82
CA HIS A 41 -9.50 4.97 -9.19
C HIS A 41 -10.07 5.87 -8.08
N PHE A 42 -9.94 5.46 -6.82
CA PHE A 42 -10.39 6.25 -5.67
C PHE A 42 -9.64 7.58 -5.57
N ILE A 43 -8.30 7.56 -5.70
CA ILE A 43 -7.47 8.76 -5.68
C ILE A 43 -7.87 9.70 -6.84
N GLU A 44 -7.97 9.16 -8.05
CA GLU A 44 -8.36 9.93 -9.24
C GLU A 44 -9.74 10.59 -9.09
N SER A 45 -10.70 9.88 -8.49
CA SER A 45 -12.04 10.40 -8.22
C SER A 45 -12.03 11.56 -7.22
N VAL A 46 -11.21 11.45 -6.16
CA VAL A 46 -11.04 12.52 -5.17
C VAL A 46 -10.32 13.72 -5.77
N VAL A 47 -9.27 13.49 -6.56
CA VAL A 47 -8.56 14.52 -7.32
C VAL A 47 -9.52 15.29 -8.23
N ALA A 48 -10.31 14.58 -9.04
CA ALA A 48 -11.27 15.20 -9.96
C ALA A 48 -12.31 16.04 -9.20
N THR A 49 -12.74 15.57 -8.02
CA THR A 49 -13.66 16.30 -7.15
C THR A 49 -13.02 17.58 -6.60
N ALA A 50 -11.78 17.51 -6.11
CA ALA A 50 -11.06 18.67 -5.60
C ALA A 50 -10.82 19.72 -6.70
N ASP A 51 -10.46 19.27 -7.90
CA ASP A 51 -10.20 20.15 -9.05
C ASP A 51 -11.48 20.77 -9.60
N HIS A 52 -12.62 20.08 -9.51
CA HIS A 52 -13.92 20.68 -9.79
C HIS A 52 -14.23 21.84 -8.84
N VAL A 53 -14.02 21.66 -7.53
CA VAL A 53 -14.24 22.73 -6.54
C VAL A 53 -13.28 23.90 -6.77
N LYS A 54 -12.01 23.61 -7.09
CA LYS A 54 -11.02 24.63 -7.50
C LYS A 54 -11.55 25.50 -8.64
N ALA A 55 -12.08 24.87 -9.69
CA ALA A 55 -12.60 25.56 -10.86
C ALA A 55 -13.84 26.40 -10.55
N VAL A 56 -14.78 25.87 -9.75
CA VAL A 56 -15.98 26.60 -9.32
C VAL A 56 -15.63 27.84 -8.50
N ASN A 57 -14.62 27.76 -7.64
CA ASN A 57 -14.16 28.87 -6.82
C ASN A 57 -13.27 29.87 -7.58
N GLY A 58 -12.81 29.54 -8.79
CA GLY A 58 -11.84 30.34 -9.53
C GLY A 58 -10.49 30.47 -8.81
N SER A 59 -10.14 29.51 -7.95
CA SER A 59 -8.97 29.59 -7.08
C SER A 59 -7.71 29.08 -7.77
N ALA A 60 -6.58 29.73 -7.52
CA ALA A 60 -5.28 29.24 -7.97
C ALA A 60 -4.75 28.12 -7.05
N LYS A 61 -5.21 28.05 -5.80
CA LYS A 61 -4.80 27.03 -4.81
C LYS A 61 -5.25 25.64 -5.27
N THR A 62 -4.37 24.65 -5.13
CA THR A 62 -4.69 23.23 -5.34
C THR A 62 -4.78 22.54 -3.98
N ILE A 63 -5.88 21.83 -3.74
CA ILE A 63 -6.00 20.94 -2.57
C ILE A 63 -5.30 19.61 -2.91
N ASN A 64 -4.40 19.21 -2.03
CA ASN A 64 -3.73 17.91 -2.11
C ASN A 64 -4.45 16.87 -1.24
N ILE A 65 -4.05 15.62 -1.39
CA ILE A 65 -4.61 14.49 -0.67
C ILE A 65 -3.69 14.13 0.49
N SER A 66 -4.30 13.93 1.65
CA SER A 66 -3.71 13.23 2.79
C SER A 66 -4.37 11.86 2.88
N PHE A 67 -3.66 10.81 2.46
CA PHE A 67 -4.13 9.43 2.59
C PHE A 67 -3.83 8.92 4.00
N ASP A 68 -4.50 9.52 4.98
CA ASP A 68 -4.19 9.43 6.41
C ASP A 68 -4.67 8.14 7.09
N GLU A 69 -5.42 7.30 6.38
CA GLU A 69 -5.70 5.94 6.80
C GLU A 69 -5.70 4.98 5.61
N TRP A 70 -4.70 4.09 5.55
CA TRP A 70 -4.71 2.98 4.62
C TRP A 70 -4.02 1.76 5.20
N ASN A 71 -4.56 0.57 4.90
CA ASN A 71 -3.95 -0.72 5.18
C ASN A 71 -4.73 -1.89 4.57
N VAL A 72 -4.22 -3.10 4.76
CA VAL A 72 -5.03 -4.32 4.81
C VAL A 72 -5.70 -4.41 6.20
N TRP A 73 -7.02 -4.57 6.23
CA TRP A 73 -7.77 -4.75 7.47
C TRP A 73 -9.00 -5.63 7.22
N TYR A 74 -9.07 -6.78 7.91
CA TYR A 74 -10.17 -7.71 7.81
C TYR A 74 -11.39 -7.25 8.63
N LEU A 75 -12.17 -6.34 8.05
CA LEU A 75 -13.35 -5.71 8.66
C LEU A 75 -14.43 -6.73 9.03
N GLU A 76 -14.66 -7.75 8.20
CA GLU A 76 -15.65 -8.80 8.50
C GLU A 76 -15.32 -9.52 9.80
N ARG A 77 -14.04 -9.78 10.06
CA ARG A 77 -13.58 -10.38 11.32
C ARG A 77 -13.88 -9.47 12.50
N PHE A 78 -13.68 -8.16 12.38
CA PHE A 78 -14.01 -7.19 13.43
C PHE A 78 -15.51 -7.16 13.73
N HIS A 79 -16.37 -7.25 12.70
CA HIS A 79 -17.81 -7.29 12.89
C HIS A 79 -18.32 -8.59 13.55
N ASN A 80 -17.55 -9.67 13.44
CA ASN A 80 -17.90 -11.01 13.93
C ASN A 80 -17.26 -11.40 15.28
N VAL A 81 -16.51 -10.51 15.93
CA VAL A 81 -15.97 -10.73 17.29
C VAL A 81 -16.79 -10.01 18.36
N ASP A 82 -16.74 -10.52 19.59
CA ASP A 82 -17.39 -9.90 20.75
C ASP A 82 -16.93 -8.45 20.91
N LYS A 83 -17.89 -7.53 20.83
CA LYS A 83 -17.64 -6.11 21.07
C LYS A 83 -17.51 -5.86 22.55
N ILE A 84 -16.72 -4.86 22.91
CA ILE A 84 -16.71 -4.34 24.27
C ILE A 84 -18.05 -3.62 24.47
N GLU A 85 -19.00 -4.30 25.11
CA GLU A 85 -20.34 -3.80 25.39
C GLU A 85 -20.51 -3.53 26.89
N GLY A 86 -21.21 -2.44 27.23
CA GLY A 86 -21.56 -2.05 28.60
C GLY A 86 -20.63 -0.99 29.22
N LEU A 87 -21.22 -0.04 29.96
CA LEU A 87 -20.49 1.02 30.70
C LEU A 87 -19.64 0.47 31.86
N ASP A 88 -20.01 -0.71 32.37
CA ASP A 88 -19.43 -1.28 33.60
C ASP A 88 -18.19 -2.15 33.36
N ASN A 89 -17.80 -2.39 32.09
CA ASN A 89 -16.68 -3.25 31.72
C ASN A 89 -15.85 -2.65 30.57
N TRP A 90 -15.18 -1.53 30.82
CA TRP A 90 -14.24 -0.91 29.88
C TRP A 90 -12.81 -1.39 30.20
N PRO A 91 -12.30 -2.44 29.53
CA PRO A 91 -10.98 -2.97 29.81
C PRO A 91 -9.90 -1.95 29.43
N LYS A 92 -8.79 -1.94 30.18
CA LYS A 92 -7.61 -1.15 29.84
C LYS A 92 -6.76 -1.91 28.82
N ALA A 93 -6.51 -1.28 27.66
CA ALA A 93 -5.69 -1.82 26.57
C ALA A 93 -6.05 -3.28 26.17
N PRO A 94 -7.32 -3.55 25.83
CA PRO A 94 -7.72 -4.85 25.29
C PRO A 94 -7.01 -5.11 23.95
N ARG A 95 -6.80 -6.39 23.62
CA ARG A 95 -6.34 -6.81 22.30
C ARG A 95 -7.44 -6.55 21.28
N LEU A 96 -7.28 -5.49 20.50
CA LEU A 96 -8.23 -5.07 19.49
C LEU A 96 -7.49 -4.91 18.16
N LEU A 97 -8.10 -5.42 17.09
CA LEU A 97 -7.58 -5.28 15.73
C LEU A 97 -6.14 -5.80 15.56
N GLU A 98 -5.75 -6.83 16.32
CA GLU A 98 -4.43 -7.48 16.21
C GLU A 98 -4.44 -8.51 15.06
N ASP A 99 -4.59 -8.03 13.82
CA ASP A 99 -4.52 -8.87 12.63
C ASP A 99 -3.10 -9.41 12.41
N THR A 100 -3.02 -10.65 11.92
CA THR A 100 -1.75 -11.31 11.56
C THR A 100 -1.66 -11.44 10.05
N TYR A 101 -0.70 -10.75 9.45
CA TYR A 101 -0.58 -10.60 8.00
C TYR A 101 0.20 -11.74 7.33
N SER A 102 -0.28 -12.11 6.15
CA SER A 102 0.25 -13.12 5.25
C SER A 102 1.19 -12.55 4.19
N VAL A 103 1.75 -13.42 3.35
CA VAL A 103 2.52 -13.03 2.17
C VAL A 103 1.62 -12.32 1.15
N ALA A 104 0.40 -12.82 0.92
CA ALA A 104 -0.58 -12.14 0.07
C ALA A 104 -0.85 -10.70 0.55
N ASP A 105 -1.04 -10.52 1.86
CA ASP A 105 -1.22 -9.19 2.46
C ASP A 105 -0.01 -8.29 2.20
N ALA A 106 1.21 -8.81 2.30
CA ALA A 106 2.42 -8.04 2.03
C ALA A 106 2.58 -7.66 0.55
N VAL A 107 2.15 -8.52 -0.38
CA VAL A 107 2.13 -8.21 -1.83
C VAL A 107 1.11 -7.12 -2.12
N VAL A 108 -0.12 -7.25 -1.61
CA VAL A 108 -1.15 -6.21 -1.73
C VAL A 108 -0.65 -4.90 -1.14
N PHE A 109 -0.13 -4.93 0.08
CA PHE A 109 0.43 -3.77 0.77
C PHE A 109 1.54 -3.08 -0.04
N GLY A 110 2.45 -3.86 -0.62
CA GLY A 110 3.47 -3.37 -1.54
C GLY A 110 2.87 -2.70 -2.77
N ASN A 111 1.78 -3.25 -3.31
CA ASN A 111 1.08 -2.65 -4.44
C ASN A 111 0.34 -1.36 -4.07
N LEU A 112 -0.25 -1.26 -2.88
CA LEU A 112 -0.86 0.00 -2.41
C LEU A 112 0.20 1.11 -2.28
N LEU A 113 1.42 0.78 -1.83
CA LEU A 113 2.54 1.73 -1.86
C LEU A 113 2.92 2.16 -3.28
N ILE A 114 2.87 1.24 -4.25
CA ILE A 114 3.08 1.57 -5.67
C ILE A 114 2.03 2.58 -6.15
N SER A 115 0.75 2.36 -5.83
CA SER A 115 -0.35 3.31 -6.13
C SER A 115 -0.08 4.70 -5.53
N LEU A 116 0.24 4.76 -4.23
CA LEU A 116 0.56 6.02 -3.55
C LEU A 116 1.72 6.77 -4.21
N LEU A 117 2.77 6.07 -4.66
CA LEU A 117 3.91 6.66 -5.35
C LEU A 117 3.57 7.17 -6.75
N LYS A 118 2.73 6.44 -7.50
CA LYS A 118 2.26 6.89 -8.83
C LYS A 118 1.44 8.17 -8.74
N HIS A 119 0.73 8.36 -7.64
CA HIS A 119 -0.09 9.53 -7.37
C HIS A 119 0.60 10.57 -6.45
N ALA A 120 1.93 10.51 -6.29
CA ALA A 120 2.66 11.41 -5.40
C ALA A 120 2.61 12.89 -5.84
N ASP A 121 2.13 13.18 -7.05
CA ASP A 121 1.85 14.53 -7.53
C ASP A 121 0.66 15.18 -6.79
N ARG A 122 -0.29 14.37 -6.28
CA ARG A 122 -1.47 14.82 -5.53
C ARG A 122 -1.57 14.27 -4.12
N VAL A 123 -1.07 13.07 -3.88
CA VAL A 123 -0.98 12.46 -2.55
C VAL A 123 0.34 12.86 -1.91
N THR A 124 0.35 14.03 -1.26
CA THR A 124 1.57 14.59 -0.66
C THR A 124 1.72 14.27 0.84
N SER A 125 0.79 13.49 1.39
CA SER A 125 0.81 12.93 2.74
C SER A 125 0.11 11.58 2.74
N ALA A 126 0.68 10.58 3.42
CA ALA A 126 0.04 9.29 3.63
C ALA A 126 0.46 8.69 4.98
N SER A 127 -0.50 8.10 5.70
CA SER A 127 -0.28 7.51 7.03
C SER A 127 -0.80 6.08 7.06
N LEU A 128 0.12 5.14 7.26
CA LEU A 128 -0.23 3.74 7.52
C LEU A 128 -1.05 3.64 8.81
N ALA A 129 -2.24 3.06 8.72
CA ALA A 129 -3.12 2.78 9.86
C ALA A 129 -2.99 1.31 10.27
N GLN A 130 -2.30 0.93 11.35
CA GLN A 130 -1.54 1.77 12.27
C GLN A 130 -0.11 1.23 12.44
N LEU A 131 0.64 1.78 13.41
CA LEU A 131 2.07 1.53 13.51
C LEU A 131 2.44 0.32 14.38
N VAL A 132 1.74 0.10 15.50
CA VAL A 132 2.07 -0.94 16.50
C VAL A 132 0.81 -1.67 16.99
N ASN A 133 0.83 -3.01 16.98
CA ASN A 133 -0.22 -3.96 17.38
C ASN A 133 -1.54 -3.88 16.60
N VAL A 134 -2.19 -2.72 16.59
CA VAL A 134 -3.47 -2.47 15.91
C VAL A 134 -3.21 -2.37 14.41
N ILE A 135 -3.65 -3.38 13.64
CA ILE A 135 -3.48 -3.48 12.19
C ILE A 135 -2.11 -2.95 11.75
N ALA A 136 -1.06 -3.56 12.30
CA ALA A 136 0.27 -2.93 12.34
C ALA A 136 1.36 -3.78 11.68
N PRO A 137 2.40 -3.16 11.10
CA PRO A 137 3.60 -3.86 10.65
C PRO A 137 4.48 -4.31 11.82
N ILE A 138 4.33 -3.70 13.00
CA ILE A 138 5.13 -3.99 14.20
C ILE A 138 4.20 -4.56 15.27
N MET A 139 4.58 -5.71 15.83
CA MET A 139 3.85 -6.35 16.92
C MET A 139 4.72 -6.40 18.17
N THR A 140 4.08 -6.34 19.34
CA THR A 140 4.70 -6.38 20.65
C THR A 140 3.86 -7.21 21.61
N GLU A 141 4.52 -7.92 22.52
CA GLU A 141 3.87 -8.64 23.61
C GLU A 141 4.18 -7.95 24.96
N PRO A 142 3.20 -7.76 25.88
CA PRO A 142 3.48 -7.24 27.21
C PRO A 142 4.57 -8.03 27.95
N GLY A 143 5.68 -7.36 28.28
CA GLY A 143 6.84 -8.01 28.91
C GLY A 143 7.58 -9.01 28.00
N GLY A 144 7.24 -9.06 26.72
CA GLY A 144 7.76 -9.99 25.74
C GLY A 144 8.49 -9.30 24.58
N PRO A 145 8.73 -10.04 23.48
CA PRO A 145 9.46 -9.53 22.33
C PRO A 145 8.62 -8.58 21.47
N ALA A 146 9.31 -7.86 20.58
CA ALA A 146 8.71 -7.21 19.43
C ALA A 146 9.10 -7.97 18.16
N TRP A 147 8.19 -8.06 17.19
CA TRP A 147 8.46 -8.69 15.90
C TRP A 147 7.83 -7.95 14.73
N LYS A 148 8.31 -8.28 13.53
CA LYS A 148 7.91 -7.69 12.26
C LYS A 148 6.84 -8.56 11.61
N GLN A 149 5.72 -7.99 11.24
CA GLN A 149 4.75 -8.63 10.34
C GLN A 149 5.28 -8.64 8.90
N THR A 150 4.63 -9.40 8.02
CA THR A 150 4.99 -9.47 6.60
C THR A 150 4.91 -8.10 5.91
N THR A 151 3.95 -7.25 6.29
CA THR A 151 3.76 -5.89 5.77
C THR A 151 4.86 -4.90 6.20
N PHE A 152 5.67 -5.22 7.21
CA PHE A 152 6.81 -4.39 7.63
C PHE A 152 7.83 -4.21 6.50
N PHE A 153 8.11 -5.28 5.77
CA PHE A 153 9.18 -5.33 4.79
C PHE A 153 8.95 -4.40 3.58
N PRO A 154 7.80 -4.47 2.87
CA PRO A 154 7.51 -3.52 1.79
C PRO A 154 7.49 -2.08 2.29
N PHE A 155 6.91 -1.80 3.46
CA PHE A 155 6.92 -0.45 4.04
C PHE A 155 8.35 0.07 4.27
N ALA A 156 9.19 -0.71 4.94
CA ALA A 156 10.55 -0.32 5.29
C ALA A 156 11.44 -0.13 4.05
N LEU A 157 11.33 -1.01 3.05
CA LEU A 157 12.08 -0.90 1.80
C LEU A 157 11.64 0.34 1.01
N THR A 158 10.34 0.52 0.79
CA THR A 158 9.83 1.66 0.02
C THR A 158 10.14 2.98 0.73
N SER A 159 9.92 3.11 2.04
CA SER A 159 10.24 4.33 2.80
C SER A 159 11.72 4.70 2.73
N LYS A 160 12.61 3.69 2.68
CA LYS A 160 14.05 3.88 2.57
C LYS A 160 14.47 4.28 1.16
N LEU A 161 13.93 3.62 0.14
CA LEU A 161 14.45 3.65 -1.24
C LEU A 161 13.69 4.59 -2.18
N ALA A 162 12.42 4.89 -1.90
CA ALA A 162 11.61 5.81 -2.70
C ALA A 162 11.98 7.25 -2.33
N LYS A 163 12.97 7.79 -3.02
CA LYS A 163 13.51 9.14 -2.83
C LYS A 163 13.50 9.92 -4.14
N GLY A 164 13.48 11.24 -4.01
CA GLY A 164 13.47 12.16 -5.15
C GLY A 164 12.12 12.18 -5.86
N VAL A 165 12.13 12.01 -7.18
CA VAL A 165 10.94 12.14 -8.03
C VAL A 165 10.38 10.77 -8.39
N ALA A 166 9.05 10.61 -8.34
CA ALA A 166 8.39 9.46 -8.92
C ALA A 166 8.45 9.55 -10.46
N LEU A 167 8.72 8.43 -11.11
CA LEU A 167 8.81 8.29 -12.56
C LEU A 167 7.56 7.60 -13.08
N ASP A 168 7.01 8.14 -14.17
CA ASP A 168 5.99 7.46 -14.96
C ASP A 168 6.64 6.30 -15.74
N VAL A 169 6.32 5.07 -15.33
CA VAL A 169 6.83 3.85 -15.96
C VAL A 169 5.80 3.29 -16.92
N ARG A 170 6.19 3.15 -18.19
CA ARG A 170 5.35 2.49 -19.19
C ARG A 170 5.43 0.98 -19.00
N LEU A 171 4.33 0.38 -18.59
CA LEU A 171 4.22 -1.06 -18.37
C LEU A 171 3.53 -1.73 -19.56
N ASP A 172 4.22 -2.71 -20.15
CA ASP A 172 3.64 -3.68 -21.07
C ASP A 172 3.62 -5.04 -20.35
N ALA A 173 2.43 -5.49 -19.97
CA ALA A 173 2.24 -6.69 -19.16
C ALA A 173 0.95 -7.42 -19.56
N ASP A 174 0.99 -8.74 -19.45
CA ASP A 174 -0.20 -9.57 -19.56
C ASP A 174 -1.26 -9.15 -18.53
N LYS A 175 -2.51 -9.45 -18.85
CA LYS A 175 -3.65 -9.15 -17.98
C LYS A 175 -4.28 -10.43 -17.46
N TYR A 176 -4.84 -10.34 -16.26
CA TYR A 176 -5.71 -11.38 -15.70
C TYR A 176 -7.06 -10.76 -15.34
N SER A 177 -8.10 -11.58 -15.36
CA SER A 177 -9.45 -11.15 -15.00
C SER A 177 -9.67 -11.35 -13.50
N THR A 178 -10.22 -10.34 -12.86
CA THR A 178 -10.70 -10.39 -11.47
C THR A 178 -12.21 -10.18 -11.44
N ASP A 179 -12.88 -10.70 -10.42
CA ASP A 179 -14.33 -10.55 -10.29
C ASP A 179 -14.71 -9.11 -9.95
N ALA A 180 -13.88 -8.40 -9.17
CA ALA A 180 -14.18 -7.04 -8.72
C ALA A 180 -13.80 -5.95 -9.74
N TYR A 181 -12.72 -6.14 -10.51
CA TYR A 181 -12.11 -5.08 -11.33
C TYR A 181 -12.01 -5.42 -12.82
N GLY A 182 -12.44 -6.62 -13.22
CA GLY A 182 -12.31 -7.07 -14.60
C GLY A 182 -10.85 -7.33 -14.99
N ALA A 183 -10.48 -7.02 -16.23
CA ALA A 183 -9.14 -7.31 -16.74
C ALA A 183 -8.11 -6.26 -16.29
N VAL A 184 -7.18 -6.66 -15.42
CA VAL A 184 -6.13 -5.80 -14.85
C VAL A 184 -4.73 -6.35 -15.18
N PRO A 185 -3.68 -5.50 -15.23
CA PRO A 185 -2.31 -5.95 -15.41
C PRO A 185 -1.87 -6.94 -14.33
N LEU A 186 -1.13 -7.98 -14.73
CA LEU A 186 -0.55 -8.99 -13.85
C LEU A 186 0.63 -8.45 -13.05
N ILE A 187 1.42 -7.58 -13.68
CA ILE A 187 2.50 -6.84 -13.04
C ILE A 187 1.99 -5.44 -12.73
N ASP A 188 2.44 -4.88 -11.61
CA ASP A 188 2.34 -3.45 -11.38
C ASP A 188 3.67 -2.91 -10.87
N ALA A 189 4.01 -1.67 -11.23
CA ALA A 189 5.32 -1.10 -10.95
C ALA A 189 5.31 0.43 -10.85
N VAL A 190 6.31 0.96 -10.15
CA VAL A 190 6.69 2.38 -10.13
C VAL A 190 8.20 2.49 -9.96
N ALA A 191 8.80 3.57 -10.45
CA ALA A 191 10.19 3.88 -10.20
C ALA A 191 10.35 5.26 -9.56
N THR A 192 11.43 5.46 -8.81
CA THR A 192 11.82 6.79 -8.28
C THR A 192 13.26 7.09 -8.63
N TYR A 193 13.56 8.36 -8.90
CA TYR A 193 14.92 8.83 -9.15
C TYR A 193 15.37 9.85 -8.10
N ASP A 194 16.44 9.52 -7.40
CA ASP A 194 17.15 10.39 -6.47
C ASP A 194 18.35 11.02 -7.19
N ALA A 195 18.23 12.31 -7.52
CA ALA A 195 19.28 13.05 -8.19
C ALA A 195 20.52 13.28 -7.32
N ASP A 196 20.37 13.37 -6.00
CA ASP A 196 21.49 13.60 -5.08
C ASP A 196 22.35 12.35 -4.92
N ALA A 197 21.69 11.18 -4.91
CA ALA A 197 22.37 9.88 -4.85
C ALA A 197 22.72 9.30 -6.23
N ALA A 198 22.22 9.92 -7.32
CA ALA A 198 22.23 9.36 -8.68
C ALA A 198 21.73 7.91 -8.72
N ALA A 199 20.62 7.65 -8.04
CA ALA A 199 20.08 6.31 -7.81
C ALA A 199 18.62 6.20 -8.26
N THR A 200 18.32 5.11 -8.98
CA THR A 200 16.95 4.75 -9.34
C THR A 200 16.52 3.51 -8.55
N SER A 201 15.33 3.57 -7.95
CA SER A 201 14.69 2.45 -7.28
C SER A 201 13.48 2.03 -8.10
N VAL A 202 13.34 0.74 -8.40
CA VAL A 202 12.16 0.18 -9.07
C VAL A 202 11.43 -0.73 -8.08
N PHE A 203 10.15 -0.47 -7.87
CA PHE A 203 9.26 -1.30 -7.06
C PHE A 203 8.26 -1.96 -8.00
N LEU A 204 8.10 -3.27 -7.86
CA LEU A 204 7.15 -4.02 -8.66
C LEU A 204 6.52 -5.15 -7.86
N VAL A 205 5.31 -5.54 -8.26
CA VAL A 205 4.62 -6.72 -7.75
C VAL A 205 4.23 -7.64 -8.91
N ASN A 206 4.18 -8.94 -8.63
CA ASN A 206 3.55 -9.93 -9.49
C ASN A 206 2.27 -10.41 -8.79
N ARG A 207 1.11 -10.20 -9.43
CA ARG A 207 -0.21 -10.60 -8.93
C ARG A 207 -0.59 -12.04 -9.34
N SER A 208 0.27 -12.70 -10.12
CA SER A 208 0.10 -14.11 -10.47
C SER A 208 0.22 -15.01 -9.24
N ARG A 209 -0.69 -15.99 -9.14
CA ARG A 209 -0.70 -17.01 -8.08
C ARG A 209 0.08 -18.27 -8.45
N THR A 210 0.31 -18.51 -9.73
CA THR A 210 0.84 -19.78 -10.23
C THR A 210 2.03 -19.63 -11.17
N GLU A 211 2.06 -18.54 -11.94
CA GLU A 211 3.07 -18.34 -12.98
C GLU A 211 4.16 -17.35 -12.54
N GLU A 212 5.41 -17.71 -12.79
CA GLU A 212 6.54 -16.79 -12.75
C GLU A 212 6.44 -15.76 -13.88
N ALA A 213 6.87 -14.52 -13.63
CA ALA A 213 6.94 -13.47 -14.63
C ALA A 213 8.39 -13.08 -14.90
N THR A 214 8.77 -13.02 -16.17
CA THR A 214 10.05 -12.42 -16.58
C THR A 214 9.83 -10.94 -16.89
N VAL A 215 10.46 -10.06 -16.11
CA VAL A 215 10.35 -8.61 -16.29
C VAL A 215 11.63 -8.08 -16.94
N THR A 216 11.48 -7.32 -18.02
CA THR A 216 12.59 -6.58 -18.65
C THR A 216 12.48 -5.11 -18.28
N ILE A 217 13.53 -4.55 -17.68
CA ILE A 217 13.59 -3.12 -17.33
C ILE A 217 14.51 -2.44 -18.33
N ASP A 218 13.94 -1.55 -19.14
CA ASP A 218 14.72 -0.73 -20.08
C ASP A 218 15.43 0.40 -19.33
N LEU A 219 16.76 0.30 -19.25
CA LEU A 219 17.63 1.27 -18.59
C LEU A 219 18.20 2.30 -19.58
N THR A 220 17.73 2.37 -20.83
CA THR A 220 18.29 3.27 -21.86
C THR A 220 18.28 4.74 -21.44
N ALA A 221 17.29 5.15 -20.63
CA ALA A 221 17.20 6.50 -20.09
C ALA A 221 18.15 6.76 -18.90
N LEU A 222 18.80 5.73 -18.37
CA LEU A 222 19.70 5.78 -17.23
C LEU A 222 21.13 5.46 -17.71
N ASP A 223 21.92 6.51 -17.93
CA ASP A 223 23.29 6.41 -18.45
C ASP A 223 24.12 5.35 -17.72
N SER A 224 24.56 4.29 -18.44
CA SER A 224 25.43 3.22 -17.92
C SER A 224 25.04 2.68 -16.53
N ALA A 225 23.74 2.52 -16.27
CA ALA A 225 23.24 2.04 -14.99
C ALA A 225 23.76 0.65 -14.63
N ILE A 226 24.08 0.45 -13.36
CA ILE A 226 24.43 -0.86 -12.78
C ILE A 226 23.42 -1.21 -11.69
N VAL A 227 23.12 -2.51 -11.55
CA VAL A 227 22.26 -2.99 -10.47
C VAL A 227 23.05 -3.03 -9.17
N LEU A 228 22.62 -2.25 -8.17
CA LEU A 228 23.27 -2.18 -6.86
C LEU A 228 22.78 -3.26 -5.89
N ASP A 229 21.48 -3.54 -5.91
CA ASP A 229 20.82 -4.53 -5.06
C ASP A 229 19.49 -4.93 -5.70
N ALA A 230 19.06 -6.17 -5.44
CA ALA A 230 17.75 -6.65 -5.84
C ALA A 230 17.21 -7.58 -4.75
N GLN A 231 16.00 -7.28 -4.28
CA GLN A 231 15.36 -8.00 -3.19
C GLN A 231 13.95 -8.42 -3.59
N THR A 232 13.48 -9.53 -3.03
CA THR A 232 12.12 -10.02 -3.20
C THR A 232 11.55 -10.49 -1.86
N LEU A 233 10.23 -10.43 -1.73
CA LEU A 233 9.46 -11.07 -0.66
C LEU A 233 8.44 -11.97 -1.35
N SER A 234 8.57 -13.27 -1.15
CA SER A 234 7.69 -14.28 -1.71
C SER A 234 7.72 -15.53 -0.82
N ASP A 235 6.70 -16.38 -0.98
CA ASP A 235 6.62 -17.69 -0.35
C ASP A 235 5.81 -18.62 -1.23
N ALA A 236 6.02 -19.94 -1.09
CA ALA A 236 5.20 -20.94 -1.77
C ALA A 236 3.79 -21.02 -1.15
N ASP A 237 3.66 -20.70 0.13
CA ASP A 237 2.37 -20.55 0.81
C ASP A 237 2.01 -19.06 0.87
N VAL A 238 1.04 -18.65 0.03
CA VAL A 238 0.54 -17.27 -0.02
C VAL A 238 -0.05 -16.80 1.31
N TYR A 239 -0.45 -17.73 2.18
CA TYR A 239 -0.99 -17.44 3.50
C TYR A 239 0.04 -17.55 4.63
N ALA A 240 1.33 -17.78 4.33
CA ALA A 240 2.40 -17.84 5.33
C ALA A 240 2.52 -16.50 6.09
N LYS A 241 2.72 -16.57 7.41
CA LYS A 241 2.70 -15.40 8.31
C LYS A 241 3.89 -15.38 9.26
N ASN A 242 4.25 -14.19 9.74
CA ASN A 242 5.11 -14.05 10.91
C ASN A 242 4.24 -14.00 12.17
N THR A 243 4.55 -14.86 13.15
CA THR A 243 3.82 -14.95 14.41
C THR A 243 4.77 -14.75 15.59
N LEU A 244 4.23 -14.65 16.81
CA LEU A 244 5.07 -14.62 18.03
C LEU A 244 6.00 -15.84 18.13
N ASN A 245 5.52 -17.03 17.72
CA ASN A 245 6.29 -18.28 17.79
C ASN A 245 7.24 -18.48 16.62
N ASP A 246 6.95 -17.88 15.47
CA ASP A 246 7.79 -17.91 14.27
C ASP A 246 7.86 -16.51 13.63
N PRO A 247 8.65 -15.59 14.21
CA PRO A 247 8.65 -14.18 13.82
C PRO A 247 9.45 -13.89 12.54
N ASN A 248 10.13 -14.91 11.97
CA ASN A 248 11.02 -14.76 10.82
C ASN A 248 10.69 -15.74 9.68
N ARG A 249 9.47 -16.31 9.66
CA ARG A 249 9.01 -17.24 8.60
C ARG A 249 9.08 -16.61 7.21
N VAL A 250 8.72 -15.33 7.13
CA VAL A 250 8.61 -14.52 5.92
C VAL A 250 9.47 -13.27 6.07
N GLY A 251 10.25 -12.95 5.03
CA GLY A 251 11.05 -11.74 4.96
C GLY A 251 11.70 -11.57 3.60
N CYS A 252 12.37 -10.45 3.39
CA CYS A 252 13.07 -10.19 2.13
C CYS A 252 14.30 -11.08 1.95
N THR A 253 14.49 -11.55 0.72
CA THR A 253 15.68 -12.26 0.28
C THR A 253 16.31 -11.51 -0.90
N ARG A 254 17.63 -11.62 -1.05
CA ARG A 254 18.33 -11.06 -2.22
C ARG A 254 18.20 -11.98 -3.42
N ILE A 255 17.94 -11.41 -4.59
CA ILE A 255 17.95 -12.11 -5.87
C ILE A 255 19.12 -11.65 -6.73
N ARG A 256 19.59 -12.52 -7.60
CA ARG A 256 20.61 -12.17 -8.59
C ARG A 256 19.92 -11.63 -9.84
N VAL A 257 20.28 -10.41 -10.23
CA VAL A 257 19.93 -9.89 -11.55
C VAL A 257 21.08 -10.24 -12.50
N PRO A 258 20.80 -10.93 -13.61
CA PRO A 258 21.83 -11.34 -14.58
C PRO A 258 22.47 -10.16 -15.31
#